data_AF-A0A2M7T070-F1
#
_entry.id   AF-A0A2M7T070-F1
#
_cell.length_a   1.000
_cell.length_b   1.000
_cell.length_c   1.000
_cell.angle_alpha   90.00
_cell.angle_beta   90.00
_cell.angle_gamma   90.00
#
_symmetry.space_group_name_H-M   'P 1'
#
loop_
_entity.id
_entity.type
_entity.pdbx_description
1 polymer ?
#
loop_
_entity_poly.entity_id
_entity_poly.type
_entity_poly.pdbx_seq_one_letter_code
_entity_poly.pdbx_strand_id
1 'polypeptide(L)'
;MPTLDFKGKQFVYAHHLTVPFRQLVVDAGKSAPAKGSKPGLEDNLVIHGDNLHALKALLPKYAGRIKCIYIDPPYNTGNEGWCYNDKVNSPLMQEWLKKEANPVDKEDLERHDKWLAMMWPRLQLLRELLADDGIIWVSIDDNEIHSLGYLMNEIFGEQNALCNITVKANPRGRQSDSYVATLHDYLVAYAKNKSFVELSGLPLSDEMLEDFDREDSNGQKWREMGLRQRGAASLRLDRPDMYFPIYVCPDDETVSLEKSKKHSVEVFPMKSDGREGRWMWSPRKVTEEIGRVYGRLVSGRNEYDIFIKDYLDRNDVQRTSKPKSMWDGKEVGADVAKA
;
A
#
# COMPACT_ATOMS: atom_id res chain seq x y z
N MET A 1 -3.73 -21.83 10.91
CA MET A 1 -3.01 -20.55 10.94
C MET A 1 -2.23 -20.51 12.25
N PRO A 2 -0.91 -20.29 12.23
CA PRO A 2 -0.14 -20.13 13.46
C PRO A 2 -0.67 -18.92 14.25
N THR A 3 -0.65 -19.01 15.58
CA THR A 3 -1.09 -17.94 16.49
C THR A 3 0.10 -17.46 17.32
N LEU A 4 0.20 -16.15 17.54
CA LEU A 4 1.20 -15.58 18.45
C LEU A 4 0.69 -15.69 19.89
N ASP A 5 1.42 -16.38 20.75
CA ASP A 5 1.14 -16.42 22.20
C ASP A 5 2.04 -15.42 22.94
N PHE A 6 1.48 -14.72 23.92
CA PHE A 6 2.16 -13.70 24.71
C PHE A 6 1.49 -13.52 26.08
N LYS A 7 2.26 -13.05 27.08
CA LYS A 7 1.72 -12.84 28.42
C LYS A 7 0.64 -11.77 28.39
N GLY A 8 -0.49 -12.07 29.03
CA GLY A 8 -1.61 -11.15 29.09
C GLY A 8 -2.63 -11.29 27.96
N LYS A 9 -2.33 -12.04 26.88
CA LYS A 9 -3.25 -12.25 25.76
C LYS A 9 -4.65 -12.64 26.20
N GLN A 10 -4.77 -13.62 27.09
CA GLN A 10 -6.06 -14.08 27.64
C GLN A 10 -6.88 -12.97 28.34
N PHE A 11 -6.23 -11.96 28.91
CA PHE A 11 -6.90 -10.86 29.61
C PHE A 11 -7.30 -9.72 28.66
N VAL A 12 -6.58 -9.54 27.55
CA VAL A 12 -6.88 -8.50 26.55
C VAL A 12 -7.71 -9.00 25.37
N TYR A 13 -7.79 -10.32 25.17
CA TYR A 13 -8.41 -10.95 23.99
C TYR A 13 -9.80 -10.38 23.67
N ALA A 14 -10.66 -10.35 24.69
CA ALA A 14 -12.02 -9.81 24.61
C ALA A 14 -12.17 -8.44 25.30
N HIS A 15 -11.07 -7.79 25.71
CA HIS A 15 -11.16 -6.57 26.50
C HIS A 15 -11.82 -5.42 25.75
N HIS A 16 -11.62 -5.32 24.43
CA HIS A 16 -12.32 -4.36 23.56
C HIS A 16 -13.86 -4.41 23.70
N LEU A 17 -14.44 -5.57 24.05
CA LEU A 17 -15.88 -5.72 24.31
C LEU A 17 -16.28 -5.13 25.68
N THR A 18 -15.39 -5.18 26.67
CA THR A 18 -15.65 -4.72 28.05
C THR A 18 -15.24 -3.28 28.30
N VAL A 19 -14.54 -2.63 27.36
CA VAL A 19 -14.25 -1.19 27.43
C VAL A 19 -15.57 -0.41 27.56
N PRO A 20 -15.76 0.39 28.62
CA PRO A 20 -16.99 1.15 28.80
C PRO A 20 -17.13 2.24 27.75
N PHE A 21 -18.34 2.38 27.22
CA PHE A 21 -18.70 3.50 26.36
C PHE A 21 -18.62 4.81 27.15
N ARG A 22 -17.98 5.82 26.57
CA ARG A 22 -17.93 7.19 27.10
C ARG A 22 -18.45 8.13 26.02
N GLN A 23 -19.44 8.95 26.34
CA GLN A 23 -20.00 9.89 25.39
C GLN A 23 -18.96 10.97 25.02
N LEU A 24 -18.92 11.34 23.74
CA LEU A 24 -18.15 12.50 23.29
C LEU A 24 -18.81 13.79 23.77
N VAL A 25 -18.04 14.61 24.49
CA VAL A 25 -18.48 15.93 24.99
C VAL A 25 -17.79 17.01 24.18
N VAL A 26 -18.57 17.91 23.59
CA VAL A 26 -18.04 19.02 22.79
C VAL A 26 -17.47 20.09 23.71
N ASP A 27 -16.17 20.37 23.56
CA ASP A 27 -15.52 21.53 24.19
C ASP A 27 -15.61 22.73 23.26
N ALA A 28 -16.59 23.59 23.51
CA ALA A 28 -16.82 24.79 22.68
C ALA A 28 -15.62 25.75 22.70
N GLY A 29 -14.82 25.78 23.77
CA GLY A 29 -13.64 26.66 23.88
C GLY A 29 -12.45 26.18 23.03
N LYS A 30 -12.42 24.90 22.65
CA LYS A 30 -11.39 24.31 21.79
C LYS A 30 -11.87 23.98 20.38
N SER A 31 -13.13 24.26 20.08
CA SER A 31 -13.73 23.97 18.78
C SER A 31 -13.55 25.14 17.81
N ALA A 32 -13.29 24.82 16.53
CA ALA A 32 -13.14 25.81 15.46
C ALA A 32 -14.14 25.54 14.32
N PRO A 33 -15.46 25.78 14.53
CA PRO A 33 -16.45 25.53 13.50
C PRO A 33 -16.33 26.54 12.34
N ALA A 34 -16.84 26.15 11.17
CA ALA A 34 -16.99 27.07 10.05
C ALA A 34 -17.82 28.32 10.43
N LYS A 35 -17.56 29.43 9.75
CA LYS A 35 -18.22 30.72 10.03
C LYS A 35 -19.75 30.58 9.96
N GLY A 36 -20.43 30.88 11.06
CA GLY A 36 -21.89 30.79 11.18
C GLY A 36 -22.40 29.45 11.73
N SER A 37 -21.52 28.47 11.94
CA SER A 37 -21.87 27.16 12.51
C SER A 37 -21.58 27.09 14.01
N LYS A 38 -22.31 26.23 14.72
CA LYS A 38 -22.03 25.89 16.12
C LYS A 38 -21.06 24.70 16.18
N PRO A 39 -20.21 24.59 17.21
CA PRO A 39 -19.47 23.36 17.49
C PRO A 39 -20.40 22.14 17.54
N GLY A 40 -19.99 21.05 16.90
CA GLY A 40 -20.78 19.84 16.78
C GLY A 40 -19.93 18.63 16.41
N LEU A 41 -20.58 17.47 16.23
CA LEU A 41 -19.91 16.19 15.95
C LEU A 41 -20.04 15.75 14.48
N GLU A 42 -20.46 16.65 13.60
CA GLU A 42 -20.84 16.36 12.19
C GLU A 42 -19.74 16.72 11.18
N ASP A 43 -18.56 17.11 11.64
CA ASP A 43 -17.41 17.50 10.81
C ASP A 43 -16.12 16.89 11.41
N ASN A 44 -14.95 17.43 11.06
CA ASN A 44 -13.65 17.02 11.59
C ASN A 44 -13.61 17.06 13.12
N LEU A 45 -13.16 15.95 13.72
CA LEU A 45 -13.10 15.78 15.17
C LEU A 45 -11.67 15.64 15.66
N VAL A 46 -11.33 16.38 16.72
CA VAL A 46 -10.14 16.12 17.54
C VAL A 46 -10.64 15.65 18.91
N ILE A 47 -10.34 14.39 19.24
CA ILE A 47 -10.81 13.76 20.47
C ILE A 47 -9.65 13.70 21.46
N HIS A 48 -9.82 14.34 22.62
CA HIS A 48 -8.84 14.29 23.69
C HIS A 48 -9.22 13.21 24.71
N GLY A 49 -8.34 12.22 24.90
CA GLY A 49 -8.50 11.15 25.87
C GLY A 49 -7.66 9.93 25.50
N ASP A 50 -7.81 8.85 26.27
CA ASP A 50 -7.24 7.56 25.89
C ASP A 50 -7.91 7.06 24.60
N ASN A 51 -7.08 6.69 23.62
CA ASN A 51 -7.56 6.26 22.31
C ASN A 51 -8.44 5.00 22.41
N LEU A 52 -8.25 4.10 23.37
CA LEU A 52 -9.10 2.92 23.53
C LEU A 52 -10.55 3.31 23.87
N HIS A 53 -10.73 4.29 24.76
CA HIS A 53 -12.05 4.84 25.06
C HIS A 53 -12.61 5.69 23.92
N ALA A 54 -11.77 6.47 23.24
CA ALA A 54 -12.19 7.27 22.09
C ALA A 54 -12.69 6.39 20.95
N LEU A 55 -11.98 5.31 20.61
CA LEU A 55 -12.39 4.34 19.60
C LEU A 55 -13.73 3.69 19.98
N LYS A 56 -13.92 3.31 21.25
CA LYS A 56 -15.19 2.77 21.73
C LYS A 56 -16.34 3.78 21.60
N ALA A 57 -16.07 5.05 21.84
CA ALA A 57 -17.05 6.13 21.72
C ALA A 57 -17.50 6.37 20.26
N LEU A 58 -16.63 6.06 19.28
CA LEU A 58 -16.91 6.24 17.85
C LEU A 58 -17.78 5.13 17.25
N LEU A 59 -17.77 3.93 17.83
CA LEU A 59 -18.48 2.77 17.26
C LEU A 59 -19.94 3.04 16.89
N PRO A 60 -20.80 3.66 17.74
CA PRO A 60 -22.21 3.80 17.42
C PRO A 60 -22.49 4.60 16.15
N LYS A 61 -21.58 5.51 15.77
CA LYS A 61 -21.75 6.39 14.61
C LYS A 61 -20.92 5.98 13.40
N TYR A 62 -19.74 5.38 13.64
CA TYR A 62 -18.71 5.18 12.61
C TYR A 62 -18.32 3.72 12.35
N ALA A 63 -18.88 2.74 13.07
CA ALA A 63 -18.63 1.33 12.78
C ALA A 63 -18.93 1.01 11.32
N GLY A 64 -18.00 0.36 10.62
CA GLY A 64 -18.15 0.01 9.21
C GLY A 64 -18.06 1.17 8.23
N ARG A 65 -17.62 2.37 8.63
CA ARG A 65 -17.71 3.59 7.80
C ARG A 65 -16.37 4.28 7.54
N ILE A 66 -15.31 3.89 8.24
CA ILE A 66 -14.00 4.54 8.08
C ILE A 66 -13.26 3.95 6.88
N LYS A 67 -12.94 4.78 5.88
CA LYS A 67 -12.27 4.35 4.65
C LYS A 67 -10.77 4.15 4.82
N CYS A 68 -10.13 4.99 5.63
CA CYS A 68 -8.68 4.95 5.83
C CYS A 68 -8.39 5.20 7.31
N ILE A 69 -7.50 4.38 7.86
CA ILE A 69 -6.93 4.56 9.19
C ILE A 69 -5.42 4.65 9.02
N TYR A 70 -4.81 5.65 9.64
CA TYR A 70 -3.37 5.73 9.81
C TYR A 70 -3.07 5.81 11.30
N ILE A 71 -2.13 5.00 11.78
CA ILE A 71 -1.65 5.05 13.16
C ILE A 71 -0.12 4.98 13.18
N ASP A 72 0.45 5.69 14.16
CA ASP A 72 1.87 5.73 14.47
C ASP A 72 2.02 5.35 15.96
N PRO A 73 1.91 4.05 16.31
CA PRO A 73 2.04 3.60 17.69
C PRO A 73 3.47 3.79 18.21
N PRO A 74 3.71 3.76 19.53
CA PRO A 74 5.07 3.73 20.08
C PRO A 74 5.88 2.59 19.46
N TYR A 75 7.09 2.85 18.97
CA TYR A 75 7.93 1.84 18.33
C TYR A 75 8.54 0.84 19.31
N ASN A 76 8.41 1.11 20.60
CA ASN A 76 8.90 0.25 21.68
C ASN A 76 10.43 0.10 21.70
N THR A 77 11.13 1.18 21.34
CA THR A 77 12.59 1.27 21.39
C THR A 77 13.13 1.21 22.83
N GLY A 78 12.26 1.48 23.82
CA GLY A 78 12.60 1.55 25.24
C GLY A 78 13.03 2.94 25.70
N ASN A 79 12.99 3.95 24.82
CA ASN A 79 13.35 5.33 25.12
C ASN A 79 12.18 6.32 24.94
N GLU A 80 11.01 5.88 24.47
CA GLU A 80 9.89 6.80 24.20
C GLU A 80 9.16 7.26 25.47
N GLY A 81 9.43 6.64 26.61
CA GLY A 81 8.73 6.94 27.87
C GLY A 81 7.23 6.58 27.84
N TRP A 82 6.81 5.70 26.92
CA TRP A 82 5.42 5.26 26.86
C TRP A 82 5.09 4.34 28.04
N CYS A 83 3.82 4.31 28.45
CA CYS A 83 3.34 3.58 29.62
C CYS A 83 2.16 2.67 29.26
N TYR A 84 2.13 1.46 29.80
CA TYR A 84 0.98 0.57 29.67
C TYR A 84 -0.13 0.96 30.66
N ASN A 85 -1.37 1.14 30.18
CA ASN A 85 -2.46 1.66 31.03
C ASN A 85 -3.88 1.20 30.63
N ASP A 86 -4.08 -0.07 30.27
CA ASP A 86 -5.40 -0.56 29.87
C ASP A 86 -6.31 -0.94 31.06
N LYS A 87 -5.81 -0.84 32.30
CA LYS A 87 -6.57 -1.06 33.55
C LYS A 87 -7.39 -2.36 33.57
N VAL A 88 -6.89 -3.40 32.92
CA VAL A 88 -7.52 -4.71 32.86
C VAL A 88 -7.54 -5.34 34.26
N ASN A 89 -8.69 -5.92 34.65
CA ASN A 89 -8.88 -6.51 35.97
C ASN A 89 -8.24 -7.91 36.05
N SER A 90 -6.91 -7.95 36.18
CA SER A 90 -6.11 -9.17 36.35
C SER A 90 -4.89 -8.87 37.22
N PRO A 91 -4.50 -9.74 38.19
CA PRO A 91 -3.33 -9.52 39.03
C PRO A 91 -2.07 -9.21 38.22
N LEU A 92 -1.80 -9.94 37.13
CA LEU A 92 -0.66 -9.70 36.24
C LEU A 92 -0.69 -8.29 35.64
N MET A 93 -1.85 -7.87 35.15
CA MET A 93 -2.02 -6.56 34.51
C MET A 93 -1.90 -5.43 35.53
N GLN A 94 -2.39 -5.63 36.75
CA GLN A 94 -2.29 -4.65 37.82
C GLN A 94 -0.83 -4.43 38.26
N GLU A 95 0.01 -5.47 38.23
CA GLU A 95 1.45 -5.33 38.43
C GLU A 95 2.08 -4.42 37.36
N TRP A 96 1.66 -4.52 36.10
CA TRP A 96 2.15 -3.67 35.02
C TRP A 96 1.69 -2.21 35.10
N LEU A 97 0.69 -1.89 35.94
CA LEU A 97 0.26 -0.51 36.19
C LEU A 97 1.07 0.18 37.28
N LYS A 98 1.89 -0.57 38.03
CA LYS A 98 2.73 -0.01 39.10
C LYS A 98 3.74 0.99 38.55
N LYS A 99 4.10 2.00 39.36
CA LYS A 99 5.07 3.04 38.96
C LYS A 99 6.46 2.47 38.71
N GLU A 100 6.79 1.35 39.32
CA GLU A 100 8.07 0.67 39.12
C GLU A 100 8.11 -0.09 37.78
N ALA A 101 6.94 -0.32 37.16
CA ALA A 101 6.78 -1.04 35.90
C ALA A 101 6.45 -0.11 34.71
N ASN A 102 6.48 1.21 34.95
CA ASN A 102 6.23 2.28 33.97
C ASN A 102 7.21 3.45 34.20
N PRO A 103 7.76 4.08 33.16
CA PRO A 103 7.57 3.79 31.74
C PRO A 103 8.15 2.44 31.33
N VAL A 104 7.69 1.92 30.19
CA VAL A 104 8.26 0.71 29.60
C VAL A 104 9.61 1.06 28.99
N ASP A 105 10.68 0.55 29.61
CA ASP A 105 12.05 0.80 29.18
C ASP A 105 12.67 -0.42 28.48
N LYS A 106 13.95 -0.30 28.10
CA LYS A 106 14.68 -1.34 27.38
C LYS A 106 14.99 -2.59 28.23
N GLU A 107 15.08 -2.45 29.55
CA GLU A 107 15.43 -3.54 30.47
C GLU A 107 14.19 -4.34 30.93
N ASP A 108 12.99 -3.86 30.59
CA ASP A 108 11.73 -4.55 30.86
C ASP A 108 11.59 -5.83 30.01
N LEU A 109 11.74 -6.97 30.69
CA LEU A 109 11.62 -8.30 30.06
C LEU A 109 10.21 -8.61 29.53
N GLU A 110 9.19 -7.84 29.92
CA GLU A 110 7.80 -7.98 29.48
C GLU A 110 7.39 -6.85 28.52
N ARG A 111 8.37 -6.08 28.03
CA ARG A 111 8.17 -4.95 27.11
C ARG A 111 7.33 -5.29 25.88
N HIS A 112 7.64 -6.41 25.23
CA HIS A 112 6.93 -6.86 24.03
C HIS A 112 5.51 -7.36 24.36
N ASP A 113 5.35 -8.08 25.48
CA ASP A 113 4.04 -8.53 25.97
C ASP A 113 3.13 -7.34 26.29
N LYS A 114 3.65 -6.30 26.96
CA LYS A 114 2.93 -5.05 27.27
C LYS A 114 2.50 -4.31 26.00
N TRP A 115 3.35 -4.23 24.99
CA TRP A 115 3.04 -3.57 23.72
C TRP A 115 1.95 -4.32 22.96
N LEU A 116 2.06 -5.65 22.86
CA LEU A 116 1.03 -6.51 22.27
C LEU A 116 -0.30 -6.40 23.02
N ALA A 117 -0.26 -6.39 24.36
CA ALA A 117 -1.44 -6.22 25.20
C ALA A 117 -2.13 -4.88 24.95
N MET A 118 -1.36 -3.79 24.78
CA MET A 118 -1.87 -2.46 24.45
C MET A 118 -2.48 -2.41 23.04
N MET A 119 -1.80 -2.99 22.05
CA MET A 119 -2.21 -2.89 20.65
C MET A 119 -3.45 -3.74 20.33
N TRP A 120 -3.57 -4.92 20.95
CA TRP A 120 -4.65 -5.88 20.68
C TRP A 120 -6.06 -5.27 20.73
N PRO A 121 -6.53 -4.69 21.86
CA PRO A 121 -7.90 -4.18 21.93
C PRO A 121 -8.11 -2.96 21.03
N ARG A 122 -7.08 -2.17 20.76
CA ARG A 122 -7.14 -1.00 19.86
C ARG A 122 -7.33 -1.44 18.42
N LEU A 123 -6.55 -2.41 17.95
CA LEU A 123 -6.66 -2.95 16.59
C LEU A 123 -7.99 -3.65 16.34
N GLN A 124 -8.55 -4.35 17.33
CA GLN A 124 -9.90 -4.91 17.25
C GLN A 124 -10.96 -3.81 16.99
N LEU A 125 -10.94 -2.73 17.78
CA LEU A 125 -11.86 -1.60 17.57
C LEU A 125 -11.63 -0.87 16.25
N LEU A 126 -10.38 -0.68 15.83
CA LEU A 126 -10.05 -0.08 14.54
C LEU A 126 -10.61 -0.92 13.38
N ARG A 127 -10.54 -2.25 13.47
CA ARG A 127 -11.14 -3.17 12.49
C ARG A 127 -12.66 -3.06 12.44
N GLU A 128 -13.33 -2.87 13.58
CA GLU A 128 -14.79 -2.63 13.63
C GLU A 128 -15.18 -1.30 12.97
N LEU A 129 -14.35 -0.26 13.13
CA LEU A 129 -14.58 1.06 12.53
C LEU A 129 -14.39 1.08 11.01
N LEU A 130 -13.49 0.26 10.48
CA LEU A 130 -13.21 0.21 9.04
C LEU A 130 -14.43 -0.21 8.21
N ALA A 131 -14.64 0.47 7.09
CA ALA A 131 -15.49 0.01 6.00
C ALA A 131 -14.91 -1.25 5.36
N ASP A 132 -15.75 -2.02 4.64
CA ASP A 132 -15.33 -3.32 4.06
C ASP A 132 -14.22 -3.16 3.01
N ASP A 133 -14.22 -2.04 2.29
CA ASP A 133 -13.21 -1.60 1.35
C ASP A 133 -12.13 -0.69 2.00
N GLY A 134 -12.14 -0.60 3.34
CA GLY A 134 -11.26 0.26 4.11
C GLY A 134 -9.87 -0.34 4.36
N ILE A 135 -8.89 0.53 4.52
CA ILE A 135 -7.47 0.18 4.70
C ILE A 135 -6.93 0.82 5.98
N ILE A 136 -6.16 0.05 6.76
CA ILE A 136 -5.34 0.55 7.85
C ILE A 136 -3.86 0.53 7.47
N TRP A 137 -3.17 1.62 7.80
CA TRP A 137 -1.75 1.84 7.64
C TRP A 137 -1.12 2.03 9.01
N VAL A 138 -0.05 1.30 9.30
CA VAL A 138 0.63 1.33 10.60
C VAL A 138 2.10 1.61 10.38
N SER A 139 2.59 2.75 10.87
CA SER A 139 4.02 3.05 10.94
C SER A 139 4.66 2.21 12.05
N ILE A 140 5.85 1.64 11.78
CA ILE A 140 6.58 0.82 12.76
C ILE A 140 8.06 0.72 12.38
N ASP A 141 8.94 0.46 13.35
CA ASP A 141 10.35 0.14 13.11
C ASP A 141 10.65 -1.36 13.29
N ASP A 142 11.94 -1.71 13.29
CA ASP A 142 12.40 -3.09 13.44
C ASP A 142 12.07 -3.73 14.81
N ASN A 143 11.77 -2.97 15.87
CA ASN A 143 11.53 -3.53 17.20
C ASN A 143 10.24 -4.36 17.26
N GLU A 144 9.19 -3.93 16.54
CA GLU A 144 7.86 -4.53 16.63
C GLU A 144 7.25 -4.93 15.28
N ILE A 145 7.92 -4.73 14.15
CA ILE A 145 7.41 -5.10 12.81
C ILE A 145 6.92 -6.56 12.73
N HIS A 146 7.65 -7.49 13.34
CA HIS A 146 7.29 -8.91 13.33
C HIS A 146 6.09 -9.20 14.25
N SER A 147 6.13 -8.68 15.47
CA SER A 147 5.04 -8.79 16.45
C SER A 147 3.73 -8.21 15.89
N LEU A 148 3.80 -7.00 15.31
CA LEU A 148 2.69 -6.36 14.63
C LEU A 148 2.19 -7.21 13.46
N GLY A 149 3.08 -7.75 12.63
CA GLY A 149 2.70 -8.59 11.50
C GLY A 149 1.83 -9.79 11.93
N TYR A 150 2.25 -10.52 12.98
CA TYR A 150 1.45 -11.62 13.52
C TYR A 150 0.13 -11.16 14.14
N LEU A 151 0.15 -10.04 14.86
CA LEU A 151 -1.05 -9.46 15.46
C LEU A 151 -2.07 -9.05 14.39
N MET A 152 -1.62 -8.41 13.31
CA MET A 152 -2.44 -8.01 12.18
C MET A 152 -2.98 -9.24 11.43
N ASN A 153 -2.17 -10.28 11.23
CA ASN A 153 -2.64 -11.54 10.63
C ASN A 153 -3.76 -12.18 11.46
N GLU A 154 -3.66 -12.16 12.79
CA GLU A 154 -4.69 -12.76 13.66
C GLU A 154 -5.99 -11.94 13.67
N ILE A 155 -5.89 -10.60 13.65
CA ILE A 155 -7.05 -9.70 13.75
C ILE A 155 -7.72 -9.47 12.38
N PHE A 156 -6.93 -9.21 11.33
CA PHE A 156 -7.42 -8.88 9.99
C PHE A 156 -7.48 -10.09 9.06
N GLY A 157 -6.70 -11.13 9.32
CA GLY A 157 -6.51 -12.28 8.44
C GLY A 157 -5.36 -12.04 7.46
N GLU A 158 -4.48 -13.02 7.31
CA GLU A 158 -3.30 -12.96 6.43
C GLU A 158 -3.67 -12.67 4.96
N GLN A 159 -4.80 -13.22 4.49
CA GLN A 159 -5.30 -12.97 3.14
C GLN A 159 -5.61 -11.49 2.87
N ASN A 160 -5.80 -10.69 3.92
CA ASN A 160 -6.10 -9.27 3.84
C ASN A 160 -4.86 -8.37 3.94
N ALA A 161 -3.65 -8.95 4.06
CA ALA A 161 -2.40 -8.20 3.96
C ALA A 161 -2.25 -7.58 2.56
N LEU A 162 -1.92 -6.28 2.49
CA LEU A 162 -1.75 -5.56 1.23
C LEU A 162 -0.28 -5.45 0.85
N CYS A 163 0.53 -4.80 1.68
CA CYS A 163 1.95 -4.59 1.45
C CYS A 163 2.66 -4.13 2.73
N ASN A 164 3.99 -4.22 2.69
CA ASN A 164 4.88 -3.51 3.60
C ASN A 164 5.68 -2.53 2.74
N ILE A 165 5.63 -1.25 3.08
CA ILE A 165 6.39 -0.19 2.41
C ILE A 165 7.59 0.15 3.27
N THR A 166 8.77 0.18 2.68
CA THR A 166 9.99 0.68 3.33
C THR A 166 10.05 2.18 3.15
N VAL A 167 10.08 2.93 4.25
CA VAL A 167 10.12 4.40 4.25
C VAL A 167 11.51 4.86 4.70
N LYS A 168 12.23 5.57 3.83
CA LYS A 168 13.56 6.11 4.13
C LYS A 168 13.45 7.30 5.11
N ALA A 169 13.49 7.00 6.40
CA ALA A 169 13.35 8.00 7.47
C ALA A 169 14.63 8.84 7.68
N ASN A 170 15.82 8.23 7.59
CA ASN A 170 17.11 8.90 7.83
C ASN A 170 18.09 8.61 6.70
N PRO A 171 18.25 9.51 5.70
CA PRO A 171 19.11 9.26 4.54
C PRO A 171 20.58 8.95 4.85
N ARG A 172 21.10 9.40 6.00
CA ARG A 172 22.50 9.14 6.42
C ARG A 172 22.66 7.80 7.13
N GLY A 173 21.55 7.18 7.54
CA GLY A 173 21.54 6.03 8.43
C GLY A 173 22.01 6.38 9.84
N ARG A 174 21.58 5.58 10.82
CA ARG A 174 22.02 5.69 12.21
C ARG A 174 23.39 5.03 12.37
N GLN A 175 24.46 5.83 12.27
CA GLN A 175 25.85 5.35 12.32
C GLN A 175 26.27 4.74 13.66
N SER A 176 25.48 4.93 14.72
CA SER A 176 25.70 4.28 16.01
C SER A 176 25.27 2.81 16.04
N ASP A 177 24.63 2.29 14.99
CA ASP A 177 24.24 0.89 14.90
C ASP A 177 25.47 -0.01 14.69
N SER A 178 25.50 -1.15 15.38
CA SER A 178 26.69 -2.01 15.43
C SER A 178 27.02 -2.75 14.13
N TYR A 179 26.03 -2.99 13.26
CA TYR A 179 26.21 -3.84 12.07
C TYR A 179 25.81 -3.13 10.77
N VAL A 180 24.61 -2.57 10.73
CA VAL A 180 24.06 -1.89 9.55
C VAL A 180 23.48 -0.57 10.00
N ALA A 181 23.85 0.52 9.35
CA ALA A 181 23.31 1.84 9.64
C ALA A 181 21.83 1.90 9.19
N THR A 182 20.91 1.76 10.14
CA THR A 182 19.47 1.73 9.85
C THR A 182 19.03 3.10 9.35
N LEU A 183 18.37 3.13 8.19
CA LEU A 183 17.97 4.36 7.48
C LEU A 183 16.48 4.41 7.19
N HIS A 184 15.75 3.33 7.48
CA HIS A 184 14.35 3.16 7.11
C HIS A 184 13.51 2.67 8.28
N ASP A 185 12.23 3.00 8.19
CA ASP A 185 11.14 2.41 8.96
C ASP A 185 10.19 1.68 7.98
N TYR A 186 9.10 1.12 8.50
CA TYR A 186 8.09 0.42 7.72
C TYR A 186 6.72 1.07 7.86
N LEU A 187 5.94 0.97 6.79
CA LEU A 187 4.52 1.25 6.78
C LEU A 187 3.78 -0.03 6.34
N VAL A 188 3.08 -0.65 7.29
CA VAL A 188 2.37 -1.93 7.10
C VAL A 188 0.91 -1.64 6.76
N ALA A 189 0.39 -2.32 5.72
CA ALA A 189 -0.97 -2.08 5.24
C ALA A 189 -1.83 -3.35 5.24
N TYR A 190 -3.03 -3.25 5.84
CA TYR A 190 -4.06 -4.29 5.80
C TYR A 190 -5.39 -3.72 5.37
N ALA A 191 -6.15 -4.49 4.60
CA ALA A 191 -7.55 -4.20 4.31
C ALA A 191 -8.46 -4.84 5.35
N LYS A 192 -9.68 -4.33 5.50
CA LYS A 192 -10.73 -5.10 6.18
C LYS A 192 -11.16 -6.30 5.33
N ASN A 193 -11.37 -6.08 4.03
CA ASN A 193 -11.54 -7.12 3.03
C ASN A 193 -10.84 -6.73 1.72
N LYS A 194 -9.73 -7.41 1.43
CA LYS A 194 -8.88 -7.13 0.26
C LYS A 194 -9.61 -7.27 -1.08
N SER A 195 -10.65 -8.10 -1.17
CA SER A 195 -11.42 -8.29 -2.39
C SER A 195 -12.28 -7.08 -2.78
N PHE A 196 -12.55 -6.16 -1.84
CA PHE A 196 -13.30 -4.92 -2.11
C PHE A 196 -12.41 -3.69 -2.24
N VAL A 197 -11.09 -3.83 -2.11
CA VAL A 197 -10.18 -2.69 -2.15
C VAL A 197 -9.98 -2.21 -3.59
N GLU A 198 -10.30 -0.94 -3.80
CA GLU A 198 -9.92 -0.17 -4.97
C GLU A 198 -8.91 0.91 -4.54
N LEU A 199 -7.70 0.85 -5.11
CA LEU A 199 -6.66 1.84 -4.91
C LEU A 199 -6.46 2.63 -6.20
N SER A 200 -6.76 3.92 -6.15
CA SER A 200 -6.38 4.86 -7.19
C SER A 200 -4.85 4.91 -7.31
N GLY A 201 -4.35 5.04 -8.53
CA GLY A 201 -2.92 5.26 -8.72
C GLY A 201 -2.51 6.68 -8.34
N LEU A 202 -1.20 6.89 -8.22
CA LEU A 202 -0.60 8.20 -8.02
C LEU A 202 -0.48 8.94 -9.35
N PRO A 203 -0.53 10.28 -9.34
CA PRO A 203 -0.12 11.08 -10.50
C PRO A 203 1.27 10.65 -11.01
N LEU A 204 1.51 10.81 -12.31
CA LEU A 204 2.84 10.58 -12.89
C LEU A 204 3.79 11.69 -12.44
N SER A 205 5.05 11.33 -12.15
CA SER A 205 6.10 12.33 -11.91
C SER A 205 6.52 13.00 -13.22
N ASP A 206 7.16 14.17 -13.13
CA ASP A 206 7.68 14.88 -14.30
C ASP A 206 8.61 13.99 -15.14
N GLU A 207 9.51 13.23 -14.49
CA GLU A 207 10.37 12.24 -15.16
C GLU A 207 9.57 11.16 -15.92
N MET A 208 8.43 10.71 -15.37
CA MET A 208 7.58 9.74 -16.06
C MET A 208 6.79 10.37 -17.20
N LEU A 209 6.50 11.68 -17.13
CA LEU A 209 5.86 12.43 -18.21
C LEU A 209 6.83 12.64 -19.38
N GLU A 210 8.13 12.78 -19.12
CA GLU A 210 9.18 12.89 -20.14
C GLU A 210 9.27 11.65 -21.05
N ASP A 211 8.92 10.45 -20.53
CA ASP A 211 8.84 9.23 -21.35
C ASP A 211 7.81 9.35 -22.49
N PHE A 212 6.79 10.21 -22.36
CA PHE A 212 5.76 10.43 -23.37
C PHE A 212 6.25 11.46 -24.39
N ASP A 213 7.28 11.05 -25.13
CA ASP A 213 8.09 11.86 -26.04
C ASP A 213 7.51 12.00 -27.44
N ARG A 214 6.39 11.34 -27.74
CA ARG A 214 5.74 11.37 -29.06
C ARG A 214 4.34 11.94 -28.99
N GLU A 215 3.91 12.48 -30.12
CA GLU A 215 2.60 13.08 -30.31
C GLU A 215 1.95 12.46 -31.55
N ASP A 216 0.63 12.24 -31.51
CA ASP A 216 -0.12 11.81 -32.69
C ASP A 216 -0.76 12.99 -33.42
N SER A 217 -1.48 12.72 -34.52
CA SER A 217 -2.11 13.75 -35.34
C SER A 217 -3.16 14.59 -34.61
N ASN A 218 -3.66 14.12 -33.47
CA ASN A 218 -4.67 14.81 -32.66
C ASN A 218 -4.05 15.56 -31.48
N GLY A 219 -2.72 15.60 -31.37
CA GLY A 219 -2.02 16.25 -30.26
C GLY A 219 -1.91 15.38 -29.00
N GLN A 220 -2.27 14.09 -29.06
CA GLN A 220 -2.20 13.23 -27.88
C GLN A 220 -0.79 12.70 -27.68
N LYS A 221 -0.25 12.90 -26.47
CA LYS A 221 1.07 12.40 -26.10
C LYS A 221 1.06 10.89 -25.83
N TRP A 222 2.08 10.20 -26.32
CA TRP A 222 2.25 8.76 -26.15
C TRP A 222 3.73 8.38 -26.08
N ARG A 223 3.99 7.18 -25.56
CA ARG A 223 5.32 6.56 -25.60
C ARG A 223 5.29 5.23 -26.33
N GLU A 224 6.40 4.88 -26.98
CA GLU A 224 6.55 3.59 -27.63
C GLU A 224 6.83 2.49 -26.60
N MET A 225 6.00 1.44 -26.57
CA MET A 225 6.26 0.23 -25.78
C MET A 225 6.25 -1.00 -26.66
N GLY A 226 7.22 -1.91 -26.49
CA GLY A 226 7.16 -3.21 -27.17
C GLY A 226 6.00 -4.06 -26.65
N LEU A 227 5.27 -4.76 -27.53
CA LEU A 227 4.11 -5.58 -27.18
C LEU A 227 4.48 -6.91 -26.48
N ARG A 228 5.74 -7.33 -26.59
CA ARG A 228 6.24 -8.59 -26.01
C ARG A 228 6.27 -8.53 -24.49
N GLN A 229 5.78 -9.58 -23.83
CA GLN A 229 5.85 -9.69 -22.37
C GLN A 229 7.33 -9.78 -21.93
N ARG A 230 7.68 -8.97 -20.93
CA ARG A 230 8.99 -9.01 -20.24
C ARG A 230 8.80 -9.49 -18.79
N GLY A 231 9.87 -9.96 -18.16
CA GLY A 231 9.86 -10.38 -16.76
C GLY A 231 9.22 -11.74 -16.51
N ALA A 232 8.49 -11.88 -15.40
CA ALA A 232 7.86 -13.13 -14.98
C ALA A 232 6.77 -13.60 -15.94
N ALA A 233 6.62 -14.93 -16.04
CA ALA A 233 5.64 -15.60 -16.90
C ALA A 233 5.66 -15.06 -18.36
N SER A 234 6.84 -14.96 -18.97
CA SER A 234 7.08 -14.33 -20.28
C SER A 234 7.33 -15.30 -21.42
N LEU A 235 7.19 -16.61 -21.19
CA LEU A 235 7.35 -17.64 -22.21
C LEU A 235 6.00 -18.13 -22.72
N ARG A 236 6.00 -18.71 -23.91
CA ARG A 236 4.82 -19.37 -24.49
C ARG A 236 4.26 -20.44 -23.54
N LEU A 237 5.13 -21.21 -22.88
CA LEU A 237 4.70 -22.27 -21.95
C LEU A 237 3.84 -21.75 -20.80
N ASP A 238 4.02 -20.49 -20.39
CA ASP A 238 3.22 -19.88 -19.33
C ASP A 238 1.78 -19.58 -19.77
N ARG A 239 1.60 -19.18 -21.04
CA ARG A 239 0.31 -18.88 -21.68
C ARG A 239 0.37 -19.14 -23.19
N PRO A 240 0.10 -20.38 -23.64
CA PRO A 240 0.29 -20.79 -25.03
C PRO A 240 -0.56 -20.01 -26.05
N ASP A 241 -1.73 -19.53 -25.62
CA ASP A 241 -2.68 -18.73 -26.41
C ASP A 241 -2.18 -17.31 -26.72
N MET A 242 -1.15 -16.83 -26.02
CA MET A 242 -0.52 -15.53 -26.25
C MET A 242 0.66 -15.60 -27.24
N TYR A 243 0.90 -16.75 -27.86
CA TYR A 243 1.88 -16.94 -28.93
C TYR A 243 1.16 -17.11 -30.27
N PHE A 244 1.06 -16.02 -31.02
CA PHE A 244 0.40 -15.98 -32.33
C PHE A 244 1.14 -14.99 -33.25
N PRO A 245 1.07 -15.17 -34.58
CA PRO A 245 1.70 -14.25 -35.51
C PRO A 245 0.93 -12.93 -35.56
N ILE A 246 1.68 -11.84 -35.67
CA ILE A 246 1.15 -10.53 -36.07
C ILE A 246 1.81 -10.18 -37.40
N TYR A 247 1.01 -9.83 -38.40
CA TYR A 247 1.48 -9.52 -39.75
C TYR A 247 1.65 -8.02 -39.92
N VAL A 248 2.86 -7.58 -40.26
CA VAL A 248 3.23 -6.18 -40.45
C VAL A 248 3.18 -5.83 -41.94
N CYS A 249 2.70 -4.63 -42.26
CA CYS A 249 2.89 -4.01 -43.56
C CYS A 249 4.24 -3.25 -43.58
N PRO A 250 5.21 -3.65 -44.40
CA PRO A 250 6.52 -2.98 -44.48
C PRO A 250 6.46 -1.52 -44.91
N ASP A 251 5.40 -1.13 -45.65
CA ASP A 251 5.31 0.17 -46.30
C ASP A 251 4.77 1.27 -45.36
N ASP A 252 3.88 0.92 -44.44
CA ASP A 252 3.20 1.89 -43.55
C ASP A 252 3.17 1.47 -42.06
N GLU A 253 3.87 0.39 -41.70
CA GLU A 253 4.01 -0.14 -40.35
C GLU A 253 2.69 -0.62 -39.69
N THR A 254 1.57 -0.60 -40.42
CA THR A 254 0.29 -1.12 -39.92
C THR A 254 0.34 -2.64 -39.72
N VAL A 255 -0.52 -3.15 -38.84
CA VAL A 255 -0.54 -4.57 -38.50
C VAL A 255 -1.91 -5.21 -38.68
N SER A 256 -1.91 -6.53 -38.86
CA SER A 256 -3.09 -7.37 -38.98
C SER A 256 -2.86 -8.71 -38.28
N LEU A 257 -3.93 -9.35 -37.79
CA LEU A 257 -3.88 -10.74 -37.34
C LEU A 257 -4.08 -11.75 -38.48
N GLU A 258 -4.45 -11.26 -39.66
CA GLU A 258 -4.62 -12.06 -40.88
C GLU A 258 -3.58 -11.68 -41.92
N LYS A 259 -2.94 -12.70 -42.51
CA LYS A 259 -1.95 -12.52 -43.56
C LYS A 259 -2.62 -12.02 -44.85
N SER A 260 -2.03 -11.01 -45.47
CA SER A 260 -2.50 -10.48 -46.76
C SER A 260 -1.31 -10.08 -47.63
N LYS A 261 -1.57 -9.66 -48.88
CA LYS A 261 -0.50 -9.09 -49.72
C LYS A 261 0.11 -7.83 -49.10
N LYS A 262 -0.73 -7.03 -48.41
CA LYS A 262 -0.31 -5.80 -47.71
C LYS A 262 0.44 -6.12 -46.41
N HIS A 263 -0.13 -6.97 -45.57
CA HIS A 263 0.46 -7.41 -44.30
C HIS A 263 1.16 -8.75 -44.50
N SER A 264 2.41 -8.68 -44.95
CA SER A 264 3.15 -9.84 -45.47
C SER A 264 4.25 -10.34 -44.53
N VAL A 265 4.78 -9.48 -43.65
CA VAL A 265 5.87 -9.82 -42.72
C VAL A 265 5.28 -10.42 -41.45
N GLU A 266 5.61 -11.68 -41.18
CA GLU A 266 5.14 -12.40 -40.01
C GLU A 266 6.07 -12.19 -38.81
N VAL A 267 5.51 -11.80 -37.67
CA VAL A 267 6.27 -11.55 -36.44
C VAL A 267 5.72 -12.38 -35.29
N PHE A 268 6.62 -13.11 -34.62
CA PHE A 268 6.36 -13.85 -33.39
C PHE A 268 7.07 -13.20 -32.19
N PRO A 269 6.60 -13.42 -30.95
CA PRO A 269 7.21 -12.84 -29.75
C PRO A 269 8.49 -13.58 -29.33
N MET A 270 9.48 -13.68 -30.22
CA MET A 270 10.73 -14.41 -29.99
C MET A 270 11.66 -13.67 -29.04
N LYS A 271 12.29 -14.31 -28.06
CA LYS A 271 13.32 -13.67 -27.21
C LYS A 271 14.66 -13.57 -27.95
N SER A 272 15.53 -12.68 -27.47
CA SER A 272 16.88 -12.49 -28.03
C SER A 272 17.77 -13.73 -27.90
N ASP A 273 17.44 -14.65 -26.99
CA ASP A 273 18.11 -15.94 -26.81
C ASP A 273 17.45 -17.09 -27.60
N GLY A 274 16.53 -16.77 -28.51
CA GLY A 274 15.82 -17.74 -29.36
C GLY A 274 14.64 -18.43 -28.71
N ARG A 275 14.36 -18.21 -27.41
CA ARG A 275 13.19 -18.81 -26.75
C ARG A 275 11.88 -18.21 -27.25
N GLU A 276 10.85 -19.03 -27.35
CA GLU A 276 9.49 -18.58 -27.63
C GLU A 276 8.92 -17.81 -26.43
N GLY A 277 8.82 -16.49 -26.58
CA GLY A 277 8.16 -15.62 -25.61
C GLY A 277 6.64 -15.64 -25.77
N ARG A 278 5.98 -14.58 -25.30
CA ARG A 278 4.56 -14.35 -25.57
C ARG A 278 4.23 -12.87 -25.68
N TRP A 279 3.10 -12.54 -26.30
CA TRP A 279 2.56 -11.19 -26.30
C TRP A 279 1.95 -10.83 -24.93
N MET A 280 1.92 -9.53 -24.63
CA MET A 280 1.19 -8.99 -23.49
C MET A 280 -0.32 -9.00 -23.71
N TRP A 281 -0.77 -8.85 -24.95
CA TRP A 281 -2.19 -8.74 -25.32
C TRP A 281 -2.66 -10.01 -26.04
N SER A 282 -3.90 -10.39 -25.77
CA SER A 282 -4.58 -11.46 -26.50
C SER A 282 -4.89 -11.05 -27.94
N PRO A 283 -5.15 -12.00 -28.85
CA PRO A 283 -5.59 -11.69 -30.21
C PRO A 283 -6.79 -10.73 -30.21
N ARG A 284 -7.80 -11.02 -29.37
CA ARG A 284 -8.98 -10.18 -29.19
C ARG A 284 -8.61 -8.73 -28.84
N LYS A 285 -7.72 -8.53 -27.87
CA LYS A 285 -7.32 -7.19 -27.43
C LYS A 285 -6.50 -6.46 -28.51
N VAL A 286 -5.67 -7.18 -29.26
CA VAL A 286 -4.95 -6.61 -30.42
C VAL A 286 -5.95 -6.14 -31.49
N THR A 287 -6.99 -6.91 -31.78
CA THR A 287 -8.06 -6.49 -32.70
C THR A 287 -8.83 -5.27 -32.20
N GLU A 288 -9.23 -5.27 -30.93
CA GLU A 288 -9.98 -4.15 -30.32
C GLU A 288 -9.17 -2.85 -30.31
N GLU A 289 -7.84 -2.94 -30.17
CA GLU A 289 -6.93 -1.79 -30.03
C GLU A 289 -5.98 -1.65 -31.24
N ILE A 290 -6.36 -2.18 -32.41
CA ILE A 290 -5.46 -2.35 -33.57
C ILE A 290 -4.83 -1.03 -34.03
N GLY A 291 -5.56 0.09 -33.92
CA GLY A 291 -5.07 1.42 -34.30
C GLY A 291 -3.89 1.93 -33.46
N ARG A 292 -3.58 1.26 -32.35
CA ARG A 292 -2.46 1.58 -31.46
C ARG A 292 -1.30 0.61 -31.62
N VAL A 293 -1.49 -0.49 -32.32
CA VAL A 293 -0.46 -1.49 -32.55
C VAL A 293 0.18 -1.22 -33.90
N TYR A 294 1.50 -1.27 -33.96
CA TYR A 294 2.25 -1.11 -35.20
C TYR A 294 3.51 -1.98 -35.15
N GLY A 295 4.06 -2.29 -36.32
CA GLY A 295 5.25 -3.09 -36.44
C GLY A 295 6.31 -2.35 -37.24
N ARG A 296 7.54 -2.31 -36.74
CA ARG A 296 8.65 -1.67 -37.45
C ARG A 296 9.89 -2.51 -37.43
N LEU A 297 10.76 -2.29 -38.42
CA LEU A 297 12.07 -2.90 -38.46
C LEU A 297 12.97 -2.30 -37.37
N VAL A 298 13.55 -3.15 -36.53
CA VAL A 298 14.50 -2.73 -35.49
C VAL A 298 15.91 -2.86 -36.06
N SER A 299 16.49 -1.73 -36.49
CA SER A 299 17.77 -1.68 -37.21
C SER A 299 18.92 -2.43 -36.52
N GLY A 300 18.98 -2.38 -35.18
CA GLY A 300 20.04 -3.07 -34.43
C GLY A 300 19.96 -4.60 -34.44
N ARG A 301 18.78 -5.18 -34.74
CA ARG A 301 18.56 -6.63 -34.85
C ARG A 301 18.26 -7.09 -36.27
N ASN A 302 17.98 -6.15 -37.18
CA ASN A 302 17.50 -6.43 -38.54
C ASN A 302 16.25 -7.33 -38.57
N GLU A 303 15.36 -7.14 -37.59
CA GLU A 303 14.14 -7.92 -37.40
C GLU A 303 12.96 -7.00 -37.12
N TYR A 304 11.78 -7.37 -37.59
CA TYR A 304 10.55 -6.67 -37.23
C TYR A 304 10.15 -7.00 -35.79
N ASP A 305 9.69 -5.99 -35.06
CA ASP A 305 9.13 -6.15 -33.73
C ASP A 305 7.80 -5.39 -33.64
N ILE A 306 6.95 -5.79 -32.70
CA ILE A 306 5.62 -5.21 -32.53
C ILE A 306 5.62 -4.26 -31.34
N PHE A 307 5.08 -3.08 -31.56
CA PHE A 307 5.00 -1.99 -30.59
C PHE A 307 3.56 -1.53 -30.40
N ILE A 308 3.33 -0.83 -29.29
CA ILE A 308 2.07 -0.17 -28.98
C ILE A 308 2.33 1.31 -28.70
N LYS A 309 1.37 2.14 -29.12
CA LYS A 309 1.22 3.51 -28.67
C LYS A 309 0.58 3.50 -27.29
N ASP A 310 1.40 3.76 -26.28
CA ASP A 310 0.94 3.87 -24.90
C ASP A 310 0.68 5.33 -24.55
N TYR A 311 -0.58 5.76 -24.69
CA TYR A 311 -1.02 7.13 -24.50
C TYR A 311 -1.00 7.58 -23.02
N LEU A 312 -0.67 8.86 -22.82
CA LEU A 312 -0.68 9.54 -21.53
C LEU A 312 -2.09 9.65 -20.96
N ASP A 313 -3.03 10.09 -21.80
CA ASP A 313 -4.44 10.24 -21.46
C ASP A 313 -5.26 9.13 -22.12
N ARG A 314 -6.24 8.58 -21.40
CA ARG A 314 -7.20 7.62 -21.94
C ARG A 314 -8.60 8.05 -21.56
N ASN A 315 -9.45 8.32 -22.56
CA ASN A 315 -10.81 8.82 -22.37
C ASN A 315 -10.85 10.07 -21.46
N ASP A 316 -9.97 11.03 -21.73
CA ASP A 316 -9.81 12.27 -20.95
C ASP A 316 -9.41 12.09 -19.48
N VAL A 317 -8.99 10.88 -19.10
CA VAL A 317 -8.41 10.60 -17.78
C VAL A 317 -6.92 10.38 -17.94
N GLN A 318 -6.13 11.24 -17.27
CA GLN A 318 -4.70 11.09 -17.22
C GLN A 318 -4.34 9.79 -16.51
N ARG A 319 -3.38 9.06 -17.07
CA ARG A 319 -2.88 7.83 -16.48
C ARG A 319 -2.22 8.09 -15.13
N THR A 320 -2.38 7.13 -14.23
CA THR A 320 -1.70 7.08 -12.95
C THR A 320 -0.67 5.96 -12.89
N SER A 321 0.34 6.10 -12.03
CA SER A 321 1.27 5.03 -11.67
C SER A 321 0.81 4.30 -10.41
N LYS A 322 1.28 3.07 -10.19
CA LYS A 322 1.10 2.41 -8.89
C LYS A 322 2.14 2.95 -7.89
N PRO A 323 1.79 3.12 -6.61
CA PRO A 323 2.76 3.47 -5.59
C PRO A 323 3.86 2.39 -5.52
N LYS A 324 5.12 2.84 -5.35
CA LYS A 324 6.26 1.94 -5.12
C LYS A 324 6.25 1.44 -3.68
N SER A 325 6.83 0.27 -3.43
CA SER A 325 6.97 -0.31 -2.07
C SER A 325 8.22 0.18 -1.32
N MET A 326 8.97 1.11 -1.91
CA MET A 326 10.08 1.82 -1.28
C MET A 326 9.86 3.31 -1.51
N TRP A 327 9.79 4.06 -0.43
CA TRP A 327 9.59 5.51 -0.43
C TRP A 327 10.89 6.16 0.03
N ASP A 328 11.61 6.75 -0.91
CA ASP A 328 12.93 7.38 -0.72
C ASP A 328 12.97 8.86 -1.12
N GLY A 329 11.81 9.41 -1.50
CA GLY A 329 11.62 10.82 -1.82
C GLY A 329 11.84 11.74 -0.61
N LYS A 330 12.10 13.02 -0.87
CA LYS A 330 12.35 13.99 0.20
C LYS A 330 11.10 14.21 1.04
N GLU A 331 9.93 14.18 0.41
CA GLU A 331 8.61 14.39 0.98
C GLU A 331 8.22 13.41 2.11
N VAL A 332 8.93 12.28 2.24
CA VAL A 332 8.70 11.28 3.30
C VAL A 332 9.81 11.25 4.37
N GLY A 333 10.86 12.06 4.21
CA GLY A 333 11.98 12.09 5.14
C GLY A 333 11.68 12.91 6.39
N ALA A 334 12.11 12.45 7.57
CA ALA A 334 11.96 13.17 8.84
C ALA A 334 12.63 14.57 8.84
N ASP A 335 13.59 14.78 7.95
CA ASP A 335 14.29 16.07 7.76
C ASP A 335 13.37 17.18 7.21
N VAL A 336 12.23 16.85 6.59
CA VAL A 336 11.28 17.82 6.01
C VAL A 336 10.33 18.41 7.06
N ALA A 337 10.13 17.74 8.20
CA ALA A 337 9.31 18.26 9.30
C ALA A 337 9.98 19.40 10.09
N LYS A 338 11.22 19.78 9.73
CA LYS A 338 11.89 20.98 10.24
C LYS A 338 11.77 22.13 9.23
N ALA A 339 10.55 22.66 9.05
CA ALA A 339 10.31 23.91 8.33
C ALA A 339 9.39 24.82 9.14
#